data_AF-W4PLE8-F1
#
_entry.id   AF-W4PLE8-F1
#
_cell.length_a   1.000
_cell.length_b   1.000
_cell.length_c   1.000
_cell.angle_alpha   90.00
_cell.angle_beta   90.00
_cell.angle_gamma   90.00
#
_symmetry.space_group_name_H-M   'P 1'
#
loop_
_entity.id
_entity.type
_entity.pdbx_description
1 polymer ?
#
loop_
_entity_poly.entity_id
_entity_poly.type
_entity_poly.pdbx_seq_one_letter_code
_entity_poly.pdbx_strand_id
1 'polypeptide(L)'
;MNAVVDDKEIGRLIIRTHPRARKIVFRTKSDAVYVSVPPGISLKEINRAVEELRGRLVIARRQISRPSIDLDYKIDTYFFQLSLVSGDTDCFFANLKRGIWRLSVPVKPTLRTRNCNIGCVR
;
A
#
# COMPACT_ATOMS: atom_id res chain seq x y z
N MET A 1 3.40 15.61 -21.55
CA MET A 1 3.99 14.35 -22.03
C MET A 1 3.58 13.24 -21.07
N ASN A 2 2.99 12.16 -21.61
CA ASN A 2 2.63 10.98 -20.84
C ASN A 2 3.33 9.80 -21.49
N ALA A 3 4.18 9.11 -20.72
CA ALA A 3 4.93 7.95 -21.22
C ALA A 3 4.92 6.85 -20.16
N VAL A 4 4.87 5.60 -20.62
CA VAL A 4 4.97 4.42 -19.78
C VAL A 4 6.25 3.71 -20.18
N VAL A 5 7.13 3.49 -19.20
CA VAL A 5 8.39 2.77 -19.38
C VAL A 5 8.36 1.59 -18.43
N ASP A 6 8.60 0.38 -18.94
CA ASP A 6 8.73 -0.80 -18.08
C ASP A 6 10.21 -1.03 -17.77
N ASP A 7 10.53 -1.12 -16.47
CA ASP A 7 11.85 -1.43 -15.95
C ASP A 7 11.82 -2.82 -15.28
N LYS A 8 12.85 -3.65 -15.54
CA LYS A 8 12.90 -5.04 -15.06
C LYS A 8 13.02 -5.17 -13.53
N GLU A 9 13.58 -4.16 -12.84
CA GLU A 9 13.82 -4.22 -11.40
C GLU A 9 12.83 -3.38 -10.59
N ILE A 10 12.44 -2.21 -11.11
CA ILE A 10 11.54 -1.28 -10.43
C ILE A 10 10.07 -1.58 -10.78
N GLY A 11 9.83 -2.15 -11.96
CA GLY A 11 8.51 -2.37 -12.56
C GLY A 11 8.09 -1.21 -13.45
N ARG A 12 6.78 -0.96 -13.53
CA ARG A 12 6.21 0.04 -14.44
C ARG A 12 6.43 1.47 -13.94
N LEU A 13 7.05 2.31 -14.75
CA LEU A 13 7.22 3.75 -14.54
C LEU A 13 6.19 4.53 -15.37
N ILE A 14 5.37 5.35 -14.71
CA ILE A 14 4.37 6.20 -15.33
C ILE A 14 4.84 7.65 -15.25
N ILE A 15 5.28 8.19 -16.37
CA ILE A 15 5.80 9.55 -16.50
C ILE A 15 4.65 10.49 -16.82
N ARG A 16 4.49 11.54 -16.01
CA ARG A 16 3.49 12.60 -16.19
C ARG A 16 4.14 13.96 -16.07
N THR A 17 3.98 14.78 -17.11
CA THR A 17 4.36 16.18 -17.03
C THR A 17 3.36 16.94 -16.16
N HIS A 18 3.85 17.63 -15.14
CA HIS A 18 3.06 18.51 -14.29
C HIS A 18 3.56 19.95 -14.45
N PRO A 19 2.71 20.91 -14.88
CA PRO A 19 3.13 22.29 -15.13
C PRO A 19 3.59 23.01 -13.85
N ARG A 20 3.15 22.56 -12.67
CA ARG A 20 3.56 23.10 -11.37
C ARG A 20 4.77 22.40 -10.77
N ALA A 21 5.26 21.31 -11.38
CA ALA A 21 6.41 20.59 -10.85
C ALA A 21 7.68 21.40 -11.14
N ARG A 22 8.44 21.69 -10.09
CA ARG A 22 9.76 22.37 -10.19
C ARG A 22 10.94 21.39 -10.22
N LYS A 23 10.72 20.14 -9.84
CA LYS A 23 11.71 19.06 -9.78
C LYS A 23 11.08 17.74 -10.23
N ILE A 24 11.92 16.77 -10.61
CA ILE A 24 11.49 15.40 -10.85
C ILE A 24 11.11 14.77 -9.51
N VAL A 25 9.88 14.27 -9.39
CA VAL A 25 9.40 13.65 -8.16
C VAL A 25 8.94 12.22 -8.45
N PHE A 26 9.49 11.28 -7.70
CA PHE A 26 9.13 9.87 -7.76
C PHE A 26 8.15 9.54 -6.63
N ARG A 27 7.03 8.93 -6.98
CA ARG A 27 6.05 8.40 -6.03
C ARG A 27 5.84 6.92 -6.30
N THR A 28 6.36 6.08 -5.42
CA THR A 28 6.18 4.63 -5.49
C THR A 28 4.80 4.27 -4.91
N LYS A 29 3.99 3.52 -5.67
CA LYS A 29 2.75 2.87 -5.21
C LYS A 29 2.86 1.36 -5.39
N SER A 30 1.88 0.58 -4.93
CA SER A 30 1.79 -0.89 -5.09
C SER A 30 1.78 -1.34 -6.54
N ASP A 31 1.33 -0.52 -7.48
CA ASP A 31 1.14 -0.97 -8.87
C ASP A 31 2.27 -0.45 -9.79
N ALA A 32 2.73 0.77 -9.56
CA ALA A 32 3.69 1.46 -10.43
C ALA A 32 4.42 2.60 -9.69
N VAL A 33 5.54 3.05 -10.28
CA VAL A 33 6.25 4.26 -9.88
C VAL A 33 5.77 5.43 -10.73
N TYR A 34 5.19 6.44 -10.09
CA TYR A 34 4.72 7.64 -10.74
C TYR A 34 5.82 8.70 -10.73
N VAL A 35 6.21 9.14 -11.92
CA VAL A 35 7.24 10.16 -12.12
C VAL A 35 6.56 11.46 -12.53
N SER A 36 6.64 12.47 -11.68
CA SER A 36 6.17 13.82 -11.98
C SER A 36 7.34 14.65 -12.50
N VAL A 37 7.22 15.17 -13.72
CA VAL A 37 8.28 15.93 -14.40
C VAL A 37 7.84 17.38 -14.67
N PRO A 38 8.72 18.38 -14.48
CA PRO A 38 8.54 19.73 -15.00
C PRO A 38 8.38 19.75 -16.52
N PRO A 39 7.72 20.78 -17.09
CA PRO A 39 7.77 21.04 -18.53
C PRO A 39 9.20 21.47 -18.93
N GLY A 40 9.74 20.88 -20.01
CA GLY A 40 11.07 21.22 -20.55
C GLY A 40 12.20 20.23 -20.24
N ILE A 41 11.92 19.17 -19.46
CA ILE A 41 12.90 18.10 -19.18
C ILE A 41 12.97 17.09 -20.34
N SER A 42 14.18 16.68 -20.68
CA SER A 42 14.44 15.67 -21.71
C SER A 42 14.37 14.24 -21.15
N LEU A 43 14.08 13.25 -22.02
CA LEU A 43 14.07 11.84 -21.62
C LEU A 43 15.42 11.36 -21.05
N LYS A 44 16.54 11.94 -21.48
CA LYS A 44 17.89 11.60 -20.99
C LYS A 44 18.06 11.95 -19.50
N GLU A 45 17.56 13.12 -19.09
CA GLU A 45 17.60 13.55 -17.70
C GLU A 45 16.69 12.70 -16.82
N ILE A 46 15.54 12.26 -17.35
CA ILE A 46 14.65 11.33 -16.65
C ILE A 46 15.34 10.00 -16.41
N ASN A 47 15.97 9.43 -17.45
CA ASN A 47 16.70 8.17 -17.32
C ASN A 47 17.86 8.27 -16.31
N ARG A 48 18.63 9.37 -16.36
CA ARG A 48 19.69 9.64 -15.38
C ARG A 48 19.15 9.71 -13.95
N ALA A 49 18.03 10.40 -13.74
CA ALA A 49 17.41 10.50 -12.42
C ALA A 49 16.87 9.14 -11.92
N VAL A 50 16.38 8.29 -12.83
CA VAL A 50 15.97 6.92 -12.50
C VAL A 50 17.17 6.07 -12.09
N GLU A 51 18.29 6.14 -12.81
CA GLU A 51 19.52 5.40 -12.46
C GLU A 51 20.09 5.85 -11.11
N GLU A 52 20.16 7.16 -10.86
CA GLU A 52 20.67 7.72 -9.60
C GLU A 52 19.82 7.29 -8.41
N LEU A 53 18.49 7.23 -8.58
CA LEU A 53 17.56 6.86 -7.51
C LEU A 53 17.19 5.37 -7.48
N ARG A 54 17.77 4.54 -8.36
CA ARG A 54 17.44 3.12 -8.51
C ARG A 54 17.49 2.37 -7.18
N GLY A 55 18.57 2.52 -6.42
CA GLY A 55 18.72 1.88 -5.12
C GLY A 55 17.63 2.26 -4.12
N ARG A 56 17.22 3.53 -4.11
CA ARG A 56 16.15 4.04 -3.22
C ARG A 56 14.77 3.55 -3.67
N LEU A 57 14.54 3.47 -4.98
CA LEU A 57 13.27 3.02 -5.54
C LEU A 57 13.02 1.53 -5.24
N VAL A 58 14.05 0.69 -5.34
CA VAL A 58 13.96 -0.74 -4.99
C VAL A 58 13.64 -0.93 -3.51
N ILE A 59 14.31 -0.20 -2.61
CA ILE A 59 14.04 -0.27 -1.17
C ILE A 59 12.62 0.23 -0.86
N ALA A 60 12.21 1.37 -1.44
CA ALA A 60 10.86 1.91 -1.27
C ALA A 60 9.79 0.93 -1.76
N ARG A 61 10.06 0.21 -2.86
CA ARG A 61 9.18 -0.83 -3.40
C ARG A 61 9.01 -1.98 -2.41
N ARG A 62 10.11 -2.48 -1.84
CA ARG A 62 10.10 -3.53 -0.81
C ARG A 62 9.38 -3.09 0.48
N GLN A 63 9.48 -1.81 0.84
CA GLN A 63 8.77 -1.27 2.00
C GLN A 63 7.26 -1.11 1.75
N ILE A 64 6.87 -0.81 0.51
CA ILE A 64 5.45 -0.71 0.12
C ILE A 64 4.82 -2.09 -0.03
N SER A 65 5.60 -3.11 -0.42
CA SER A 65 5.17 -4.51 -0.41
C SER A 65 5.12 -5.13 0.99
N ARG A 66 4.99 -4.32 2.06
CA ARG A 66 4.61 -4.86 3.38
C ARG A 66 3.42 -5.79 3.17
N PRO A 67 3.44 -6.99 3.75
CA PRO A 67 2.38 -7.96 3.54
C PRO A 67 1.05 -7.28 3.88
N SER A 68 0.15 -7.25 2.90
CA SER A 68 -1.23 -6.87 3.16
C SER A 68 -1.74 -7.75 4.29
N ILE A 69 -2.45 -7.17 5.26
CA ILE A 69 -3.10 -7.95 6.30
C ILE A 69 -4.21 -8.74 5.59
N ASP A 70 -3.90 -9.99 5.29
CA ASP A 70 -4.83 -10.93 4.67
C ASP A 70 -5.63 -11.68 5.76
N LEU A 71 -6.67 -12.41 5.38
CA LEU A 71 -7.46 -13.24 6.28
C LEU A 71 -6.61 -14.30 7.00
N ASP A 72 -5.47 -14.66 6.44
CA ASP A 72 -4.50 -15.57 7.05
C ASP A 72 -3.54 -14.90 8.04
N TYR A 73 -3.66 -13.58 8.26
CA TYR A 73 -2.79 -12.86 9.18
C TYR A 73 -3.04 -13.27 10.63
N LYS A 74 -1.98 -13.74 11.28
CA LYS A 74 -1.98 -14.18 12.68
C LYS A 74 -0.83 -13.51 13.42
N ILE A 75 -1.13 -12.93 14.58
CA ILE A 75 -0.14 -12.49 15.54
C ILE A 75 -0.14 -13.53 16.65
N ASP A 76 0.92 -14.33 16.72
CA ASP A 76 1.13 -15.30 17.80
C ASP A 76 2.20 -14.75 18.73
N THR A 77 1.80 -14.29 19.91
CA THR A 77 2.72 -13.80 20.95
C THR A 77 2.41 -14.50 22.26
N TYR A 78 3.41 -14.54 23.15
CA TYR A 78 3.27 -15.14 24.48
C TYR A 78 2.10 -14.60 25.30
N PHE A 79 1.73 -13.33 25.12
CA PHE A 79 0.72 -12.67 25.94
C PHE A 79 -0.66 -12.62 25.28
N PHE A 80 -0.71 -12.68 23.94
CA PHE A 80 -1.97 -12.69 23.21
C PHE A 80 -1.79 -13.30 21.82
N GLN A 81 -2.85 -13.97 21.38
CA GLN A 81 -2.97 -14.46 20.01
C GLN A 81 -4.06 -13.65 19.32
N LEU A 82 -3.78 -13.11 18.13
CA LEU A 82 -4.74 -12.41 17.29
C LEU A 82 -4.87 -13.14 15.95
N SER A 83 -6.12 -13.39 15.54
CA SER A 83 -6.46 -13.97 14.24
C SER A 83 -7.51 -13.14 13.52
N LEU A 84 -7.33 -12.94 12.21
CA LEU A 84 -8.36 -12.37 11.34
C LEU A 84 -9.33 -13.47 10.92
N VAL A 85 -10.63 -13.19 10.88
CA VAL A 85 -11.66 -14.12 10.39
C VAL A 85 -12.62 -13.34 9.49
N SER A 86 -13.10 -13.94 8.41
CA SER A 86 -14.20 -13.34 7.62
C SER A 86 -15.49 -13.44 8.42
N GLY A 87 -16.10 -12.29 8.74
CA GLY A 87 -17.40 -12.22 9.39
C GLY A 87 -18.52 -12.02 8.36
N ASP A 88 -19.70 -12.59 8.63
CA ASP A 88 -20.91 -12.38 7.83
C ASP A 88 -21.58 -11.02 8.07
N THR A 89 -21.00 -10.20 8.95
CA THR A 89 -21.55 -8.92 9.36
C THR A 89 -20.90 -7.76 8.60
N ASP A 90 -21.66 -6.66 8.42
CA ASP A 90 -21.19 -5.45 7.73
C ASP A 90 -20.22 -4.59 8.56
N CYS A 91 -19.77 -5.08 9.72
CA CYS A 91 -18.99 -4.33 10.70
C CYS A 91 -17.74 -5.10 11.14
N PHE A 92 -16.70 -4.38 11.56
CA PHE A 92 -15.55 -4.96 12.22
C PHE A 92 -15.90 -5.34 13.66
N PHE A 93 -15.62 -6.57 14.07
CA PHE A 93 -15.87 -7.04 15.44
C PHE A 93 -14.64 -7.70 16.05
N ALA A 94 -14.27 -7.30 17.26
CA ALA A 94 -13.23 -7.97 18.04
C ALA A 94 -13.89 -8.81 19.14
N ASN A 95 -13.63 -10.11 19.14
CA ASN A 95 -14.12 -11.04 20.15
C ASN A 95 -12.96 -11.77 20.80
N LEU A 96 -12.91 -11.79 22.13
CA LEU A 96 -11.97 -12.62 22.87
C LEU A 96 -12.66 -13.97 23.16
N LYS A 97 -12.28 -15.03 22.43
CA LYS A 97 -12.83 -16.37 22.66
C LYS A 97 -11.69 -17.32 23.02
N ARG A 98 -11.78 -17.93 24.22
CA ARG A 98 -10.80 -18.91 24.73
C ARG A 98 -9.36 -18.37 24.81
N GLY A 99 -9.20 -17.09 25.21
CA GLY A 99 -7.88 -16.45 25.32
C GLY A 99 -7.28 -15.95 24.00
N ILE A 100 -7.98 -16.15 22.88
CA ILE A 100 -7.56 -15.70 21.55
C ILE A 100 -8.44 -14.52 21.11
N TRP A 101 -7.80 -13.42 20.72
CA TRP A 101 -8.45 -12.29 20.07
C TRP A 101 -8.78 -12.65 18.61
N ARG A 102 -10.05 -12.54 18.25
CA ARG A 102 -10.53 -12.71 16.87
C ARG A 102 -11.09 -11.42 16.35
N LEU A 103 -10.50 -10.91 15.27
CA LEU A 103 -11.01 -9.76 14.55
C LEU A 103 -11.78 -10.26 13.31
N SER A 104 -13.10 -10.12 13.37
CA SER A 104 -14.00 -10.42 12.26
C SER A 104 -14.06 -9.22 11.32
N VAL A 105 -13.75 -9.45 10.04
CA VAL A 105 -13.73 -8.43 8.99
C VAL A 105 -14.89 -8.66 8.03
N PRO A 106 -15.64 -7.60 7.64
CA PRO A 106 -16.71 -7.72 6.65
C PRO A 106 -16.14 -8.13 5.28
N VAL A 107 -16.85 -9.00 4.56
CA VAL A 107 -16.46 -9.48 3.22
C VAL A 107 -16.43 -8.34 2.17
N LYS A 108 -17.13 -7.22 2.41
CA LYS A 108 -17.12 -6.02 1.58
C LYS A 108 -16.98 -4.75 2.45
N PRO A 109 -15.77 -4.22 2.65
CA PRO A 109 -15.59 -2.97 3.39
C PRO A 109 -16.08 -1.79 2.54
N THR A 110 -17.32 -1.34 2.73
CA THR A 110 -17.75 -0.02 2.24
C THR A 110 -17.17 1.07 3.12
N LEU A 111 -16.60 2.13 2.52
CA LEU A 111 -16.02 3.31 3.21
C LEU A 111 -17.01 4.07 4.13
N ARG A 112 -18.29 3.67 4.15
CA ARG A 112 -19.30 4.10 5.13
C ARG A 112 -19.46 3.04 6.21
N THR A 113 -18.46 2.86 7.07
CA THR A 113 -18.64 2.21 8.37
C THR A 113 -19.47 3.14 9.26
N ARG A 114 -20.79 3.13 9.08
CA ARG A 114 -21.69 3.84 10.01
C ARG A 114 -21.65 3.09 11.36
N ASN A 115 -21.10 3.73 12.38
CA ASN A 115 -21.23 3.39 13.79
C ASN A 115 -21.03 1.89 14.15
N CYS A 116 -19.93 1.28 13.71
CA CYS A 116 -19.52 0.01 14.30
C CYS A 116 -18.84 0.29 15.65
N ASN A 117 -19.59 0.17 16.75
CA ASN A 117 -18.98 0.14 18.08
C ASN A 117 -18.15 -1.15 18.19
N ILE A 118 -16.86 -1.03 18.49
CA ILE A 118 -16.02 -2.17 18.85
C ILE A 118 -16.46 -2.62 20.25
N GLY A 119 -17.56 -3.37 20.29
CA GLY A 119 -18.09 -3.95 21.51
C GLY A 119 -17.35 -5.24 21.82
N CYS A 120 -16.67 -5.27 22.96
CA CYS A 120 -16.18 -6.52 23.54
C CYS A 120 -17.38 -7.27 24.11
N VAL A 121 -17.89 -8.29 23.40
CA VAL A 121 -18.90 -9.19 23.94
C VAL A 121 -18.16 -10.19 24.83
N ARG A 122 -18.38 -10.08 26.16
CA ARG A 122 -17.86 -11.00 27.18
C ARG A 122 -18.37 -12.42 26.98
#